data_AF-A0A2N2AKF7-F1
#
_entry.id   AF-A0A2N2AKF7-F1
#
_cell.length_a   1.000
_cell.length_b   1.000
_cell.length_c   1.000
_cell.angle_alpha   90.00
_cell.angle_beta   90.00
_cell.angle_gamma   90.00
#
_symmetry.space_group_name_H-M   'P 1'
#
loop_
_entity.id
_entity.type
_entity.pdbx_description
1 polymer ?
#
loop_
_entity_poly.entity_id
_entity_poly.type
_entity_poly.pdbx_seq_one_letter_code
_entity_poly.pdbx_strand_id
1 'polypeptide(L)'
;MFTIGERLLLTLWVGALWAIGYLAVPILFAMLDDRMLAGQLAGRMFTLVSFLGLFCGGLLLLGTLFRLGKGALRNGRAWLLLVMLLLVAVGEFGLQPLMAQLKVQGLIEGSAQAVQFARLHGIASVLYLINSLCGLLLVAAGERLAGRVGPA
;
A
#
# COMPACT_ATOMS: atom_id res chain seq x y z
N MET A 1 16.50 17.57 7.25
CA MET A 1 17.11 16.98 6.04
C MET A 1 16.80 15.50 6.05
N PHE A 2 16.17 14.94 5.02
CA PHE A 2 16.06 13.48 4.92
C PHE A 2 17.45 12.88 4.86
N THR A 3 17.69 11.86 5.67
CA THR A 3 18.88 11.04 5.49
C THR A 3 18.78 10.30 4.17
N ILE A 4 19.90 9.96 3.54
CA ILE A 4 19.93 9.26 2.24
C ILE A 4 19.09 7.97 2.30
N GLY A 5 19.16 7.24 3.43
CA GLY A 5 18.40 6.02 3.65
C GLY A 5 16.88 6.22 3.58
N GLU A 6 16.34 7.29 4.16
CA GLU A 6 14.90 7.55 4.10
C GLU A 6 14.41 7.81 2.67
N ARG A 7 15.21 8.49 1.86
CA ARG A 7 14.87 8.73 0.45
C ARG A 7 14.84 7.41 -0.33
N LEU A 8 15.84 6.55 -0.10
CA LEU A 8 15.88 5.24 -0.76
C LEU A 8 14.69 4.37 -0.36
N LEU A 9 14.33 4.34 0.92
CA LEU A 9 13.16 3.60 1.41
C LEU A 9 11.85 4.12 0.82
N LEU A 10 11.67 5.45 0.74
CA LEU A 10 10.49 6.05 0.10
C LEU A 10 10.45 5.79 -1.40
N THR A 11 11.57 5.96 -2.11
CA THR A 11 11.64 5.65 -3.55
C THR A 11 11.30 4.20 -3.82
N LEU A 12 11.81 3.27 -3.01
CA LEU A 12 11.55 1.86 -3.17
C LEU A 12 10.08 1.51 -2.91
N TRP A 13 9.51 1.99 -1.80
CA TRP A 13 8.12 1.67 -1.46
C TRP A 13 7.12 2.37 -2.37
N VAL A 14 7.23 3.70 -2.51
CA VAL A 14 6.30 4.48 -3.33
C VAL A 14 6.47 4.12 -4.80
N GLY A 15 7.71 3.96 -5.28
CA GLY A 15 7.97 3.49 -6.64
C GLY A 15 7.33 2.13 -6.92
N ALA A 16 7.43 1.18 -5.99
CA ALA A 16 6.79 -0.14 -6.13
C ALA A 16 5.26 -0.05 -6.15
N LEU A 17 4.64 0.78 -5.30
CA LEU A 17 3.19 1.01 -5.35
C LEU A 17 2.74 1.50 -6.74
N TRP A 18 3.48 2.46 -7.29
CA TRP A 18 3.11 3.05 -8.57
C TRP A 18 3.36 2.11 -9.75
N ALA A 19 4.54 1.47 -9.79
CA ALA A 19 4.93 0.55 -10.85
C ALA A 19 4.05 -0.70 -10.90
N ILE A 20 3.67 -1.26 -9.74
CA ILE A 20 2.91 -2.51 -9.70
C ILE A 20 1.43 -2.24 -9.90
N GLY A 21 0.83 -1.33 -9.13
CA GLY A 21 -0.62 -1.11 -9.13
C GLY A 21 -1.17 -0.43 -10.38
N TYR A 22 -0.39 0.44 -11.04
CA TYR A 22 -0.90 1.27 -12.14
C TYR A 22 -0.20 1.03 -13.48
N LEU A 23 0.84 0.19 -13.51
CA LEU A 23 1.53 -0.17 -14.76
C LEU A 23 1.54 -1.68 -14.97
N ALA A 24 2.22 -2.43 -14.12
CA ALA A 24 2.43 -3.85 -14.36
C ALA A 24 1.13 -4.67 -14.29
N VAL A 25 0.30 -4.48 -13.27
CA VAL A 25 -0.96 -5.22 -13.14
C VAL A 25 -1.95 -4.94 -14.28
N PRO A 26 -2.20 -3.67 -14.68
CA PRO A 26 -3.00 -3.38 -15.87
C PRO A 26 -2.48 -4.04 -17.14
N ILE A 27 -1.15 -4.05 -17.36
CA ILE A 27 -0.55 -4.70 -18.52
C ILE A 27 -0.79 -6.22 -18.49
N LEU A 28 -0.69 -6.87 -17.33
CA LEU A 28 -0.97 -8.31 -17.21
C LEU A 28 -2.40 -8.65 -17.64
N PHE A 29 -3.39 -7.85 -17.22
CA PHE A 29 -4.79 -8.07 -17.61
C PHE A 29 -5.10 -7.69 -19.06
N ALA A 30 -4.29 -6.82 -19.67
CA ALA A 30 -4.43 -6.44 -21.07
C ALA A 30 -3.76 -7.42 -22.04
N MET A 31 -2.66 -8.06 -21.63
CA MET A 31 -1.80 -8.83 -22.52
C MET A 31 -1.92 -10.35 -22.37
N LEU A 32 -2.38 -10.85 -21.21
CA LEU A 32 -2.56 -12.29 -21.01
C LEU A 32 -3.99 -12.70 -21.39
N ASP A 33 -4.10 -13.69 -22.27
CA ASP A 33 -5.39 -14.32 -22.62
C ASP A 33 -6.02 -15.01 -21.41
N ASP A 34 -5.18 -15.62 -20.57
CA ASP A 34 -5.61 -16.24 -19.32
C ASP A 34 -5.74 -15.21 -18.19
N ARG A 35 -6.98 -14.75 -17.96
CA ARG A 35 -7.34 -13.85 -16.86
C ARG A 35 -7.08 -14.44 -15.48
N MET A 36 -7.16 -15.77 -15.31
CA MET A 36 -6.85 -16.41 -14.03
C MET A 36 -5.36 -16.31 -13.74
N LEU A 37 -4.51 -16.56 -14.73
CA LEU A 37 -3.06 -16.38 -14.61
C LEU A 37 -2.70 -14.93 -14.30
N ALA A 38 -3.29 -13.96 -15.01
CA ALA A 38 -3.09 -12.53 -14.73
C ALA A 38 -3.45 -12.19 -13.27
N GLY A 39 -4.60 -12.68 -12.79
CA GLY A 39 -5.06 -12.47 -11.41
C GLY A 39 -4.20 -13.17 -10.35
N GLN A 40 -3.54 -14.29 -10.67
CA GLN A 40 -2.58 -14.95 -9.80
C GLN A 40 -1.26 -14.19 -9.70
N LEU A 41 -0.71 -13.76 -10.84
CA LEU A 41 0.52 -12.96 -10.89
C LEU A 41 0.32 -11.61 -10.20
N ALA A 42 -0.78 -10.92 -10.47
CA ALA A 42 -1.14 -9.68 -9.80
C ALA A 42 -1.20 -9.86 -8.27
N GLY A 43 -1.84 -10.94 -7.79
CA GLY A 43 -1.86 -11.27 -6.36
C GLY A 43 -0.46 -11.39 -5.76
N ARG A 44 0.43 -12.19 -6.39
CA ARG A 44 1.82 -12.35 -5.93
C ARG A 44 2.59 -11.02 -5.92
N MET A 45 2.42 -10.19 -6.94
CA MET A 45 3.07 -8.89 -7.01
C MET A 45 2.59 -7.96 -5.90
N PHE A 46 1.28 -7.94 -5.62
CA PHE A 46 0.75 -7.17 -4.49
C PHE A 46 1.25 -7.68 -3.14
N THR A 47 1.32 -9.00 -2.91
CA THR A 47 1.93 -9.57 -1.71
C THR A 47 3.37 -9.08 -1.51
N LEU A 48 4.19 -9.13 -2.55
CA LEU A 48 5.58 -8.63 -2.48
C LEU A 48 5.64 -7.14 -2.17
N VAL A 49 4.78 -6.33 -2.78
CA VAL A 49 4.67 -4.89 -2.49
C VAL A 49 4.21 -4.64 -1.05
N SER A 50 3.29 -5.45 -0.53
CA SER A 50 2.83 -5.35 0.86
C SER A 50 3.98 -5.58 1.83
N PHE A 51 4.72 -6.68 1.68
CA PHE A 51 5.86 -6.99 2.56
C PHE A 51 6.97 -5.96 2.43
N LEU A 52 7.27 -5.51 1.20
CA LEU A 52 8.21 -4.42 0.97
C LEU A 52 7.75 -3.13 1.68
N GLY A 53 6.47 -2.80 1.59
CA GLY A 53 5.87 -1.63 2.24
C GLY A 53 5.91 -1.71 3.76
N LEU A 54 5.58 -2.87 4.34
CA LEU A 54 5.68 -3.11 5.79
C LEU A 54 7.13 -2.94 6.27
N PHE A 55 8.10 -3.47 5.51
CA PHE A 55 9.51 -3.34 5.82
C PHE A 55 9.99 -1.88 5.72
N CYS A 56 9.79 -1.23 4.56
CA CYS A 56 10.23 0.15 4.34
C CYS A 56 9.52 1.14 5.26
N GLY A 57 8.20 1.04 5.37
CA GLY A 57 7.39 1.90 6.25
C GLY A 57 7.72 1.68 7.72
N GLY A 58 7.97 0.44 8.13
CA GLY A 58 8.40 0.10 9.49
C GLY A 58 9.73 0.77 9.85
N LEU A 59 10.73 0.68 8.97
CA LEU A 59 12.02 1.36 9.16
C LEU A 59 11.89 2.88 9.19
N LEU A 60 11.06 3.47 8.31
CA LEU A 60 10.80 4.91 8.30
C LEU A 60 10.11 5.38 9.58
N LEU A 61 9.13 4.61 10.08
CA LEU A 61 8.42 4.94 11.31
C LEU A 61 9.34 4.79 12.51
N LEU A 62 10.09 3.69 12.62
CA LEU A 62 11.08 3.48 13.69
C LEU A 62 12.14 4.59 13.70
N GLY A 63 12.69 4.94 12.54
CA GLY A 63 13.64 6.06 12.41
C GLY A 63 13.05 7.40 12.86
N THR A 64 11.75 7.62 12.64
CA THR A 64 11.03 8.80 13.11
C THR A 64 10.85 8.78 14.64
N LEU A 65 10.47 7.62 15.20
CA LEU A 65 10.29 7.41 16.63
C LEU A 65 11.61 7.59 17.41
N PHE A 66 12.71 7.02 16.91
CA PHE A 66 14.03 7.16 17.55
C PHE A 66 14.53 8.61 17.56
N ARG A 67 14.26 9.37 16.50
CA ARG A 67 14.73 10.76 16.39
C ARG A 67 13.94 11.74 17.25
N LEU A 68 12.62 11.52 17.40
CA LEU A 68 11.72 12.45 18.06
C LEU A 68 11.30 12.01 19.47
N GLY A 69 11.50 10.75 19.84
CA GLY A 69 11.04 10.18 21.10
C GLY A 69 9.55 10.43 21.33
N LYS A 70 9.19 10.97 22.51
CA LYS A 70 7.80 11.33 22.86
C LYS A 70 7.19 12.39 21.91
N GLY A 71 8.02 13.20 21.24
CA GLY A 71 7.57 14.19 20.26
C GLY A 71 6.96 13.57 19.00
N ALA A 72 7.21 12.28 18.73
CA ALA A 72 6.66 11.60 17.57
C ALA A 72 5.13 11.49 17.60
N LEU A 73 4.51 11.42 18.79
CA LEU A 73 3.05 11.35 18.94
C LEU A 73 2.33 12.61 18.44
N ARG A 74 3.05 13.74 18.38
CA ARG A 74 2.55 15.01 17.83
C ARG A 74 2.95 15.23 16.37
N ASN A 75 3.66 14.29 15.77
CA ASN A 75 4.21 14.44 14.43
C ASN A 75 3.27 13.84 13.37
N GLY A 76 2.75 14.69 12.46
CA GLY A 76 1.86 14.26 11.38
C GLY A 76 2.47 13.23 10.42
N ARG A 77 3.79 13.26 10.20
CA ARG A 77 4.51 12.26 9.39
C ARG A 77 4.47 10.88 10.04
N ALA A 78 4.64 10.79 11.36
CA ALA A 78 4.59 9.52 12.08
C ALA A 78 3.19 8.90 11.99
N TRP A 79 2.14 9.70 12.18
CA TRP A 79 0.75 9.25 12.00
C TRP A 79 0.45 8.85 10.55
N LEU A 80 0.93 9.59 9.56
CA LEU A 80 0.74 9.24 8.16
C LEU A 80 1.40 7.89 7.81
N LEU A 81 2.65 7.68 8.24
CA LEU A 81 3.35 6.40 8.08
C LEU A 81 2.60 5.25 8.79
N LEU A 82 2.11 5.49 10.00
CA LEU A 82 1.32 4.49 10.74
C LEU A 82 0.03 4.13 10.00
N VAL A 83 -0.72 5.12 9.52
CA VAL A 83 -1.95 4.89 8.74
C VAL A 83 -1.63 4.09 7.46
N MET A 84 -0.59 4.46 6.72
CA MET A 84 -0.16 3.73 5.52
C MET A 84 0.19 2.27 5.83
N LEU A 85 0.92 2.01 6.93
CA LEU A 85 1.25 0.65 7.36
C LEU A 85 -0.01 -0.16 7.72
N LEU A 86 -0.97 0.47 8.41
CA LEU A 86 -2.25 -0.16 8.72
C LEU A 86 -3.06 -0.48 7.46
N LEU A 87 -3.07 0.41 6.46
CA LEU A 87 -3.71 0.15 5.17
C LEU A 87 -3.08 -1.06 4.46
N VAL A 88 -1.75 -1.15 4.45
CA VAL A 88 -1.04 -2.31 3.88
C VAL A 88 -1.39 -3.59 4.66
N ALA A 89 -1.39 -3.55 6.00
CA ALA A 89 -1.72 -4.70 6.83
C ALA A 89 -3.16 -5.18 6.63
N VAL A 90 -4.13 -4.26 6.55
CA VAL A 90 -5.54 -4.59 6.26
C VAL A 90 -5.68 -5.19 4.86
N GLY A 91 -4.97 -4.64 3.86
CA GLY A 91 -4.95 -5.18 2.51
C GLY A 91 -4.38 -6.60 2.43
N GLU A 92 -3.21 -6.82 3.03
CA GLU A 92 -2.47 -8.09 2.97
C GLU A 92 -3.07 -9.18 3.85
N PHE A 93 -3.40 -8.87 5.10
CA PHE A 93 -3.84 -9.88 6.06
C PHE A 93 -5.36 -9.98 6.20
N GLY A 94 -6.09 -8.97 5.72
CA GLY A 94 -7.55 -8.95 5.74
C GLY A 94 -8.15 -9.25 4.35
N LEU A 95 -7.94 -8.34 3.40
CA LEU A 95 -8.64 -8.39 2.11
C LEU A 95 -8.13 -9.48 1.18
N GLN A 96 -6.81 -9.67 1.07
CA GLN A 96 -6.22 -10.68 0.19
C GLN A 96 -6.67 -12.11 0.52
N PRO A 97 -6.64 -12.58 1.79
CA PRO A 97 -7.10 -13.93 2.14
C PRO A 97 -8.58 -14.15 1.81
N LEU A 98 -9.44 -13.15 2.08
CA LEU A 98 -10.87 -13.22 1.75
C LEU A 98 -11.10 -13.33 0.24
N MET A 99 -10.38 -12.54 -0.55
CA MET A 99 -10.43 -12.63 -2.02
C MET A 99 -9.89 -13.97 -2.54
N ALA A 100 -8.82 -14.51 -1.93
CA ALA A 100 -8.25 -15.80 -2.31
C ALA A 100 -9.22 -16.95 -2.03
N GLN A 101 -9.93 -16.93 -0.90
CA GLN A 101 -10.95 -17.92 -0.57
C GLN A 101 -12.09 -17.93 -1.61
N LEU A 102 -12.57 -16.76 -2.03
CA LEU A 102 -13.60 -16.66 -3.06
C LEU A 102 -13.11 -17.19 -4.42
N LYS A 103 -11.84 -16.96 -4.79
CA LYS A 103 -11.25 -17.52 -6.02
C LYS A 103 -11.25 -19.06 -6.01
N VAL A 104 -10.95 -19.69 -4.86
CA VAL A 104 -10.94 -21.16 -4.73
C VAL A 104 -12.34 -21.76 -4.87
N GLN A 105 -13.38 -21.03 -4.45
CA GLN A 105 -14.78 -21.46 -4.59
C GLN A 105 -15.30 -21.37 -6.04
N GLY A 106 -14.56 -20.70 -6.94
CA GLY A 106 -14.97 -20.46 -8.31
C GLY A 106 -15.78 -19.18 -8.48
N LEU A 107 -15.37 -18.33 -9.43
CA LEU A 107 -16.00 -17.05 -9.74
C LEU A 107 -16.78 -17.14 -11.06
N ILE A 108 -17.97 -17.77 -11.00
CA ILE A 108 -18.89 -17.83 -12.13
C ILE A 108 -19.56 -16.47 -12.29
N GLU A 109 -19.64 -15.96 -13.51
CA GLU A 109 -20.28 -14.66 -13.80
C GLU A 109 -21.73 -14.63 -13.30
N GLY A 110 -22.10 -13.56 -12.59
CA GLY A 110 -23.41 -13.41 -11.96
C GLY A 110 -23.60 -14.14 -10.63
N SER A 111 -22.63 -14.94 -10.16
CA SER A 111 -22.73 -15.62 -8.86
C SER A 111 -22.57 -14.66 -7.68
N ALA A 112 -23.08 -15.06 -6.51
CA ALA A 112 -22.89 -14.31 -5.27
C ALA A 112 -21.39 -14.14 -4.91
N GLN A 113 -20.57 -15.15 -5.19
CA GLN A 113 -19.12 -15.13 -4.96
C GLN A 113 -18.44 -14.12 -5.88
N ALA A 114 -18.83 -14.04 -7.16
CA ALA A 114 -18.30 -13.06 -8.10
C ALA A 114 -18.64 -11.62 -7.70
N VAL A 115 -19.88 -11.37 -7.25
CA VAL A 115 -20.30 -10.06 -6.73
C VAL A 115 -19.53 -9.68 -5.46
N GLN A 116 -19.36 -10.63 -4.53
CA GLN A 116 -18.60 -10.39 -3.31
C GLN A 116 -17.12 -10.14 -3.60
N PHE A 117 -16.53 -10.90 -4.53
CA PHE A 117 -15.17 -10.70 -4.98
C PHE A 117 -14.97 -9.31 -5.58
N ALA A 118 -15.86 -8.89 -6.49
CA ALA A 118 -15.82 -7.56 -7.09
C ALA A 118 -15.91 -6.45 -6.04
N ARG A 119 -16.76 -6.61 -5.01
CA ARG A 119 -16.86 -5.66 -3.89
C ARG A 119 -15.56 -5.59 -3.10
N LEU A 120 -14.99 -6.73 -2.69
CA LEU A 120 -13.73 -6.77 -1.93
C LEU A 120 -12.57 -6.21 -2.76
N HIS A 121 -12.52 -6.53 -4.05
CA HIS A 121 -11.54 -5.99 -4.97
C HIS A 121 -11.64 -4.47 -5.07
N GLY A 122 -12.84 -3.92 -5.25
CA GLY A 122 -13.06 -2.47 -5.27
C GLY A 122 -12.61 -1.77 -3.97
N ILE A 123 -12.92 -2.36 -2.80
CA ILE A 123 -12.43 -1.85 -1.51
C ILE A 123 -10.89 -1.87 -1.48
N ALA A 124 -10.27 -2.99 -1.87
CA ALA A 124 -8.81 -3.10 -1.93
C ALA A 124 -8.18 -2.06 -2.86
N SER A 125 -8.78 -1.80 -4.03
CA SER A 125 -8.34 -0.77 -4.98
C SER A 125 -8.38 0.63 -4.35
N VAL A 126 -9.44 0.97 -3.61
CA VAL A 126 -9.56 2.27 -2.93
C VAL A 126 -8.51 2.41 -1.83
N LEU A 127 -8.31 1.38 -0.99
CA LEU A 127 -7.27 1.42 0.04
C LEU A 127 -5.87 1.55 -0.58
N TYR A 128 -5.62 0.84 -1.68
CA TYR A 128 -4.35 0.93 -2.42
C TYR A 128 -4.13 2.33 -3.00
N LEU A 129 -5.19 2.95 -3.55
CA LEU A 129 -5.14 4.31 -4.07
C LEU A 129 -4.82 5.32 -2.97
N ILE A 130 -5.53 5.25 -1.85
CA ILE A 130 -5.27 6.13 -0.69
C ILE A 130 -3.81 5.96 -0.25
N ASN A 131 -3.34 4.73 -0.10
CA ASN A 131 -1.96 4.45 0.29
C ASN A 131 -0.94 5.01 -0.72
N SER A 132 -1.22 4.89 -2.02
CA SER A 132 -0.37 5.42 -3.10
C SER A 132 -0.28 6.95 -3.07
N LEU A 133 -1.40 7.63 -2.82
CA LEU A 133 -1.48 9.08 -2.71
C LEU A 133 -0.78 9.59 -1.44
N CYS A 134 -0.96 8.91 -0.31
CA CYS A 134 -0.22 9.20 0.92
C CYS A 134 1.30 9.05 0.71
N GLY A 135 1.73 8.02 -0.02
CA GLY A 135 3.12 7.82 -0.41
C GLY A 135 3.67 8.98 -1.25
N LEU A 136 2.94 9.41 -2.28
CA LEU A 136 3.31 10.60 -3.05
C LEU A 136 3.37 11.85 -2.19
N LEU A 137 2.42 12.04 -1.28
CA LEU A 137 2.41 13.17 -0.37
C LEU A 137 3.67 13.18 0.52
N LEU A 138 4.12 12.03 1.03
CA LEU A 138 5.36 11.91 1.78
C LEU A 138 6.59 12.27 0.94
N VAL A 139 6.63 11.82 -0.32
CA VAL A 139 7.72 12.14 -1.26
C VAL A 139 7.74 13.64 -1.58
N ALA A 140 6.58 14.24 -1.84
CA ALA A 140 6.47 15.64 -2.24
C ALA A 140 6.65 16.62 -1.06
N ALA A 141 6.02 16.35 0.08
CA ALA A 141 6.08 17.24 1.24
C ALA A 141 7.41 17.12 2.00
N GLY A 142 8.05 15.97 1.89
CA GLY A 142 9.30 15.75 2.58
C GLY A 142 9.17 15.79 4.11
N GLU A 143 10.01 16.62 4.77
CA GLU A 143 9.99 16.84 6.24
C GLU A 143 8.97 17.93 6.61
N ARG A 144 8.38 18.62 5.62
CA ARG A 144 7.50 19.78 5.87
C ARG A 144 6.20 19.40 6.58
N LEU A 145 5.79 18.12 6.51
CA LEU A 145 4.67 17.60 7.31
C LEU A 145 4.92 17.65 8.82
N ALA A 146 6.18 17.76 9.26
CA ALA A 146 6.53 17.94 10.67
C ALA A 146 6.41 19.41 11.14
N GLY A 147 6.33 20.38 10.23
CA GLY A 147 6.45 21.82 10.53
C GLY A 147 5.14 22.61 10.59
N ARG A 148 3.96 21.97 10.45
CA ARG A 148 2.66 22.68 10.46
C ARG A 148 1.90 22.65 11.79
N VAL A 149 2.52 22.17 12.86
CA VAL A 149 1.97 22.28 14.23
C VAL A 149 2.83 23.28 15.01
N GLY A 150 2.72 24.57 14.65
CA GLY A 150 3.20 25.69 15.46
C GLY A 150 2.01 26.33 16.20
N PRO A 151 2.19 26.82 17.45
CA PRO A 151 1.09 27.27 18.29
C PRO A 151 0.42 28.52 17.71
N ALA A 152 -0.92 28.52 17.67
CA ALA A 152 -1.72 29.72 17.63
C ALA A 152 -1.71 30.40 19.02
#